data_AF-A0A970P2P1-F1
#
_entry.id   AF-A0A970P2P1-F1
#
_cell.length_a   1.000
_cell.length_b   1.000
_cell.length_c   1.000
_cell.angle_alpha   90.00
_cell.angle_beta   90.00
_cell.angle_gamma   90.00
#
_symmetry.space_group_name_H-M   'P 1'
#
loop_
_entity.id
_entity.type
_entity.pdbx_description
1 polymer ?
#
loop_
_entity_poly.entity_id
_entity_poly.type
_entity_poly.pdbx_seq_one_letter_code
_entity_poly.pdbx_strand_id
1 'polypeptide(L)'
;MQFIYSSFILAFRFLLGIASLFNQKARLFVCGRKGWKEALEDRIEKDARYIWFHCASLGEFEQGRPLIEMIRSNYKQYKIVLTFFSPSGYEMRKNYDGADIVMYLPVDTHANAKIFLDI
;
A
#
# COMPACT_ATOMS: atom_id res chain seq x y z
N MET A 1 6.64 -9.12 -22.95
CA MET A 1 7.00 -9.05 -21.51
C MET A 1 5.86 -8.51 -20.65
N GLN A 2 5.30 -7.33 -20.95
CA GLN A 2 4.18 -6.77 -20.17
C GLN A 2 2.91 -7.63 -20.16
N PHE A 3 2.55 -8.27 -21.28
CA PHE A 3 1.40 -9.17 -21.34
C PHE A 3 1.56 -10.40 -20.43
N ILE A 4 2.72 -11.07 -20.48
CA ILE A 4 3.02 -12.23 -19.65
C ILE A 4 3.00 -11.84 -18.17
N TYR A 5 3.64 -10.72 -17.82
CA TYR A 5 3.64 -10.19 -16.46
C TYR A 5 2.23 -9.89 -15.95
N SER A 6 1.44 -9.17 -16.75
CA SER A 6 0.06 -8.81 -16.37
C SER A 6 -0.81 -10.06 -16.19
N SER A 7 -0.68 -11.04 -17.08
CA SER A 7 -1.37 -12.33 -16.96
C SER A 7 -0.96 -13.07 -15.68
N PHE A 8 0.33 -13.06 -15.32
CA PHE A 8 0.81 -13.65 -14.08
C PHE A 8 0.23 -12.94 -12.84
N ILE A 9 0.22 -11.61 -12.82
CA ILE A 9 -0.35 -10.84 -11.70
C ILE A 9 -1.85 -11.10 -11.55
N LEU A 10 -2.59 -11.18 -12.65
CA LEU A 10 -4.02 -11.51 -12.62
C LEU A 10 -4.27 -12.93 -12.14
N ALA A 11 -3.49 -13.90 -12.61
CA ALA A 11 -3.55 -15.28 -12.14
C ALA A 11 -3.20 -15.38 -10.64
N PHE A 12 -2.15 -14.69 -10.19
CA PHE A 12 -1.76 -14.63 -8.79
C PHE A 12 -2.87 -14.03 -7.91
N ARG A 13 -3.49 -12.92 -8.35
CA ARG A 13 -4.64 -12.32 -7.66
C ARG A 13 -5.80 -13.31 -7.57
N PHE A 14 -6.10 -14.03 -8.65
CA PHE A 14 -7.17 -15.04 -8.67
C PHE A 14 -6.89 -16.20 -7.70
N LEU A 15 -5.67 -16.75 -7.73
CA LEU A 15 -5.24 -17.81 -6.81
C LEU A 15 -5.27 -17.36 -5.35
N LEU A 16 -4.85 -16.12 -5.05
CA LEU A 16 -4.99 -15.55 -3.71
C LEU A 16 -6.46 -15.38 -3.31
N GLY A 17 -7.34 -15.06 -4.25
CA GLY A 17 -8.79 -15.04 -4.05
C GLY A 17 -9.31 -16.40 -3.59
N ILE A 18 -8.90 -17.48 -4.24
CA ILE A 18 -9.26 -18.85 -3.82
C ILE A 18 -8.63 -19.19 -2.47
N ALA A 19 -7.34 -18.94 -2.31
CA ALA A 19 -6.60 -19.21 -1.07
C ALA A 19 -7.17 -18.45 0.14
N SER A 20 -7.80 -17.29 -0.08
CA SER A 20 -8.44 -16.50 0.97
C SER A 20 -9.57 -17.22 1.70
N LEU A 21 -10.15 -18.25 1.09
CA LEU A 21 -11.18 -19.08 1.71
C LEU A 21 -10.61 -19.99 2.80
N PHE A 22 -9.32 -20.33 2.71
CA PHE A 22 -8.67 -21.32 3.58
C PHE A 22 -7.54 -20.72 4.42
N ASN A 23 -7.01 -19.55 4.05
CA ASN A 23 -5.84 -18.94 4.69
C ASN A 23 -6.10 -17.49 5.12
N GLN A 24 -5.89 -17.22 6.41
CA GLN A 24 -6.12 -15.89 6.99
C GLN A 24 -5.21 -14.81 6.38
N LYS A 25 -3.93 -15.09 6.11
CA LYS A 25 -3.02 -14.10 5.48
C LYS A 25 -3.49 -13.76 4.07
N ALA A 26 -3.89 -14.75 3.28
CA ALA A 26 -4.46 -14.52 1.96
C ALA A 26 -5.77 -13.70 2.05
N ARG A 27 -6.63 -13.99 3.04
CA ARG A 27 -7.84 -13.21 3.30
C ARG A 27 -7.55 -11.76 3.64
N LEU A 28 -6.59 -11.48 4.52
CA LEU A 28 -6.17 -10.12 4.84
C LEU A 28 -5.60 -9.40 3.60
N PHE A 29 -4.79 -10.08 2.80
CA PHE A 29 -4.24 -9.54 1.55
C PHE A 29 -5.35 -9.10 0.57
N VAL A 30 -6.36 -9.95 0.38
CA VAL A 30 -7.47 -9.71 -0.56
C VAL A 30 -8.45 -8.68 -0.01
N CYS A 31 -8.92 -8.86 1.22
CA CYS A 31 -9.91 -7.97 1.84
C CYS A 31 -9.35 -6.58 2.10
N GLY A 32 -8.10 -6.46 2.54
CA GLY A 32 -7.46 -5.18 2.82
C GLY A 32 -7.24 -4.30 1.58
N ARG A 33 -7.28 -4.89 0.39
CA ARG A 33 -7.20 -4.17 -0.89
C ARG A 33 -8.56 -3.86 -1.52
N LYS A 34 -9.67 -4.25 -0.89
CA LYS A 34 -10.99 -3.87 -1.40
C LYS A 34 -11.23 -2.39 -1.11
N GLY A 35 -11.79 -1.67 -2.08
CA GLY A 35 -12.12 -0.25 -1.92
C GLY A 35 -10.91 0.67 -1.74
N TRP A 36 -9.71 0.24 -2.15
CA TRP A 36 -8.47 1.01 -1.92
C TRP A 36 -8.48 2.36 -2.63
N LYS A 37 -9.17 2.43 -3.77
CA LYS A 37 -9.23 3.63 -4.62
C LYS A 37 -10.05 4.71 -3.92
N GLU A 38 -11.28 4.37 -3.55
CA GLU A 38 -12.21 5.26 -2.85
C GLU A 38 -11.60 5.70 -1.52
N ALA A 39 -11.00 4.76 -0.78
CA ALA A 39 -10.32 5.09 0.47
C ALA A 39 -9.09 5.99 0.30
N LEU A 40 -8.43 6.00 -0.86
CA LEU A 40 -7.34 6.93 -1.15
C LEU A 40 -7.89 8.30 -1.56
N GLU A 41 -8.87 8.32 -2.46
CA GLU A 41 -9.55 9.54 -2.93
C GLU A 41 -10.15 10.33 -1.75
N ASP A 42 -10.74 9.64 -0.76
CA ASP A 42 -11.32 10.27 0.43
C ASP A 42 -10.29 10.90 1.40
N ARG A 43 -9.03 10.46 1.32
CA ARG A 43 -7.94 10.88 2.24
C ARG A 43 -6.90 11.78 1.58
N ILE A 44 -6.87 11.83 0.26
CA ILE A 44 -5.99 12.72 -0.51
C ILE A 44 -6.54 14.15 -0.47
N GLU A 45 -5.64 15.09 -0.24
CA GLU A 45 -5.89 16.52 -0.32
C GLU A 45 -5.22 17.08 -1.57
N LYS A 46 -6.01 17.69 -2.47
CA LYS A 46 -5.55 18.12 -3.80
C LYS A 46 -4.39 19.12 -3.78
N ASP A 47 -4.33 19.97 -2.75
CA ASP A 47 -3.30 21.01 -2.63
C ASP A 47 -2.11 20.59 -1.75
N ALA A 48 -2.14 19.37 -1.19
CA ALA A 48 -1.07 18.85 -0.36
C ALA A 48 0.02 18.20 -1.22
N ARG A 49 1.27 18.28 -0.74
CA ARG A 49 2.40 17.57 -1.36
C ARG A 49 2.70 16.31 -0.58
N TYR A 50 2.86 15.19 -1.26
CA TYR A 50 3.05 13.89 -0.64
C TYR A 50 4.45 13.35 -0.87
N ILE A 51 5.00 12.69 0.15
CA ILE A 51 6.15 11.79 0.05
C ILE A 51 5.61 10.37 0.24
N TRP A 52 5.85 9.51 -0.75
CA TRP A 52 5.38 8.14 -0.74
C TRP A 52 6.48 7.18 -0.32
N PHE A 53 6.23 6.42 0.75
CA PHE A 53 7.03 5.30 1.20
C PHE A 53 6.33 3.98 0.87
N HIS A 54 7.09 3.05 0.30
CA HIS A 54 6.64 1.68 0.11
C HIS A 54 7.53 0.72 0.89
N CYS A 55 6.90 -0.14 1.70
CA CYS A 55 7.57 -1.21 2.42
C CYS A 55 6.95 -2.56 2.04
N ALA A 56 7.78 -3.50 1.59
CA ALA A 56 7.28 -4.82 1.20
C ALA A 56 6.72 -5.59 2.41
N SER A 57 7.33 -5.44 3.59
CA SER A 57 6.90 -6.07 4.83
C SER A 57 7.23 -5.22 6.06
N LEU A 58 7.04 -5.81 7.26
CA LEU A 58 7.37 -5.17 8.54
C LEU A 58 8.89 -4.93 8.68
N GLY A 59 9.73 -5.84 8.20
CA GLY A 59 11.19 -5.73 8.33
C GLY A 59 11.74 -4.49 7.62
N GLU A 60 11.33 -4.27 6.37
CA GLU A 60 11.71 -3.10 5.59
C GLU A 60 11.17 -1.81 6.21
N PHE A 61 9.96 -1.86 6.79
CA PHE A 61 9.43 -0.72 7.53
C PHE A 61 10.27 -0.38 8.75
N GLU A 62 10.64 -1.34 9.61
CA GLU A 62 11.47 -1.03 10.78
C GLU A 62 12.84 -0.45 10.39
N GLN A 63 13.42 -0.93 9.28
CA GLN A 63 14.66 -0.38 8.73
C GLN A 63 14.48 1.06 8.22
N GLY A 64 13.36 1.33 7.53
CA GLY A 64 13.04 2.67 7.00
C GLY A 64 12.42 3.64 8.00
N ARG A 65 11.91 3.16 9.13
CA ARG A 65 11.15 3.95 10.11
C ARG A 65 11.92 5.18 10.61
N PRO A 66 13.22 5.12 10.95
CA PRO A 66 13.97 6.30 11.36
C PRO A 66 14.00 7.40 10.30
N LEU A 67 14.03 7.03 9.01
CA LEU A 67 13.98 8.00 7.91
C LEU A 67 12.59 8.64 7.79
N ILE A 68 11.52 7.87 7.94
CA ILE A 68 10.15 8.39 7.93
C ILE A 68 9.94 9.39 9.08
N GLU A 69 10.40 9.06 10.28
CA GLU A 69 10.30 9.93 11.47
C GLU A 69 11.12 11.21 11.32
N MET A 70 12.32 11.10 10.75
CA MET A 70 13.16 12.26 10.41
C MET A 70 12.45 13.17 9.39
N ILE A 71 11.84 12.61 8.36
CA ILE A 71 11.13 13.40 7.35
C ILE A 71 9.91 14.07 7.97
N ARG A 72 9.13 13.34 8.76
CA ARG A 72 7.96 13.88 9.47
C ARG A 72 8.31 15.07 10.36
N SER A 73 9.46 15.02 11.04
CA SER A 73 9.91 16.08 11.95
C SER A 73 10.48 17.31 11.21
N ASN A 74 11.27 17.10 10.16
CA ASN A 74 12.00 18.17 9.46
C ASN A 74 11.21 18.79 8.30
N TYR A 75 10.28 18.06 7.69
CA TYR A 75 9.55 18.50 6.50
C TYR A 75 8.04 18.43 6.69
N LYS A 76 7.55 19.13 7.71
CA LYS A 76 6.13 19.16 8.11
C LYS A 76 5.16 19.65 7.02
N GLN A 77 5.66 20.30 5.97
CA GLN A 77 4.88 20.74 4.81
C GLN A 77 4.50 19.60 3.85
N TYR A 78 5.11 18.43 3.98
CA TYR A 78 4.71 17.25 3.20
C TYR A 78 3.88 16.31 4.05
N LYS A 79 2.89 15.72 3.40
CA LYS A 79 2.17 14.56 3.91
C LYS A 79 2.87 13.28 3.51
N ILE A 80 2.68 12.22 4.27
CA ILE A 80 3.34 10.92 4.06
C ILE A 80 2.28 9.87 3.74
N VAL A 81 2.43 9.23 2.59
CA VAL A 81 1.70 8.01 2.24
C VAL A 81 2.62 6.82 2.51
N LEU A 82 2.20 5.90 3.35
CA LEU A 82 2.90 4.66 3.64
C LEU A 82 2.10 3.48 3.11
N THR A 83 2.69 2.75 2.18
CA THR A 83 2.06 1.56 1.58
C THR A 83 2.78 0.29 1.97
N PHE A 84 2.00 -0.78 2.17
CA PHE A 84 2.51 -2.11 2.47
C PHE A 84 2.11 -3.13 1.41
N PHE A 85 3.02 -4.03 1.04
CA PHE A 85 2.66 -5.19 0.22
C PHE A 85 2.11 -6.34 1.08
N SER A 86 2.80 -6.72 2.16
CA SER A 86 2.40 -7.88 2.96
C SER A 86 1.39 -7.54 4.07
N PRO A 87 0.50 -8.50 4.45
CA PRO A 87 -0.37 -8.34 5.60
C PRO A 87 0.37 -8.19 6.92
N SER A 88 1.55 -8.79 7.07
CA SER A 88 2.33 -8.68 8.31
C SER A 88 2.85 -7.26 8.53
N GLY A 89 3.19 -6.52 7.47
CA GLY A 89 3.54 -5.10 7.58
C GLY A 89 2.31 -4.26 7.90
N TYR A 90 1.28 -4.35 7.05
CA TYR A 90 0.09 -3.51 7.19
C TYR A 90 -0.65 -3.75 8.50
N GLU A 91 -0.99 -4.98 8.86
CA GLU A 91 -1.84 -5.21 10.04
C GLU A 91 -1.17 -4.76 11.34
N MET A 92 0.15 -4.82 11.42
CA MET A 92 0.90 -4.36 12.59
C MET A 92 1.11 -2.84 12.62
N ARG A 93 1.08 -2.16 11.46
CA ARG A 93 1.45 -0.74 11.33
C ARG A 93 0.39 0.14 10.66
N LYS A 94 -0.83 -0.36 10.44
CA LYS A 94 -1.96 0.40 9.84
C LYS A 94 -2.37 1.65 10.64
N ASN A 95 -2.06 1.68 11.93
CA ASN A 95 -2.32 2.83 12.82
C ASN A 95 -1.01 3.58 13.15
N TYR A 96 -0.03 3.58 12.24
CA TYR A 96 1.23 4.25 12.48
C TYR A 96 1.09 5.78 12.32
N ASP A 97 1.26 6.51 13.42
CA ASP A 97 1.07 7.97 13.48
C ASP A 97 2.11 8.77 12.68
N GLY A 98 3.22 8.14 12.29
CA GLY A 98 4.27 8.78 11.50
C GLY A 98 3.88 9.02 10.04
N ALA A 99 2.75 8.49 9.57
CA ALA A 99 2.23 8.69 8.21
C ALA A 99 0.78 9.21 8.23
N ASP A 100 0.39 10.02 7.24
CA ASP A 100 -0.96 10.58 7.15
C ASP A 100 -1.93 9.57 6.53
N ILE A 101 -1.43 8.76 5.60
CA ILE A 101 -2.19 7.71 4.95
C ILE A 101 -1.38 6.42 5.06
N VAL A 102 -1.96 5.40 5.71
CA VAL A 102 -1.43 4.04 5.70
C VAL A 102 -2.40 3.12 4.96
N MET A 103 -1.92 2.40 3.96
CA MET A 103 -2.76 1.51 3.16
C MET A 103 -1.97 0.33 2.58
N TYR A 104 -2.69 -0.65 2.04
CA TYR A 104 -2.05 -1.62 1.16
C TYR A 104 -1.69 -0.98 -0.18
N LEU A 105 -0.54 -1.37 -0.74
CA LEU A 105 -0.25 -1.10 -2.15
C LEU A 105 -1.32 -1.82 -3.01
N PRO A 106 -1.94 -1.15 -4.00
CA PRO A 106 -2.86 -1.83 -4.89
C PRO A 106 -2.17 -2.96 -5.66
N VAL A 107 -2.97 -3.90 -6.18
CA VAL A 107 -2.43 -4.99 -6.99
C VAL A 107 -1.72 -4.38 -8.21
N ASP A 108 -0.48 -4.81 -8.45
CA ASP A 108 0.43 -4.24 -9.43
C ASP A 108 0.02 -4.50 -10.89
N THR A 109 -1.06 -3.85 -11.27
CA THR A 109 -1.56 -3.81 -12.65
C THR A 109 -1.39 -2.40 -13.18
N HIS A 110 -1.14 -2.28 -14.48
CA HIS A 110 -0.97 -0.98 -15.13
C HIS A 110 -2.11 0.00 -14.82
N ALA A 111 -3.37 -0.48 -14.85
CA ALA A 111 -4.53 0.34 -14.55
C ALA A 111 -4.52 0.88 -13.10
N ASN A 112 -4.20 0.03 -12.12
CA ASN A 112 -4.14 0.44 -10.73
C ASN A 112 -2.97 1.39 -10.46
N ALA A 113 -1.79 1.12 -11.03
CA ALA A 113 -0.63 1.98 -10.88
C ALA A 113 -0.90 3.38 -11.44
N LYS A 114 -1.52 3.46 -12.62
CA LYS A 114 -1.96 4.73 -13.20
C LYS A 114 -2.93 5.47 -12.28
N ILE A 115 -3.99 4.80 -11.81
CA ILE A 115 -4.95 5.40 -10.89
C ILE A 115 -4.26 5.87 -9.60
N PHE A 116 -3.37 5.08 -9.02
CA PHE A 116 -2.69 5.41 -7.77
C PHE A 116 -1.75 6.62 -7.89
N LEU A 117 -1.11 6.80 -9.05
CA LEU A 117 -0.17 7.91 -9.30
C LEU A 117 -0.87 9.19 -9.80
N ASP A 118 -2.04 9.06 -10.40
CA ASP A 118 -2.81 10.19 -10.97
C ASP A 118 -3.78 10.83 -9.95
N ILE A 119 -3.93 10.25 -8.75
CA ILE A 119 -4.72 10.80 -7.64
C ILE A 119 -3.91 11.87 -6.89
#